data_AF-A0A7V5PNX5-F1
#
_entry.id   AF-A0A7V5PNX5-F1
#
_cell.length_a   1.000
_cell.length_b   1.000
_cell.length_c   1.000
_cell.angle_alpha   90.00
_cell.angle_beta   90.00
_cell.angle_gamma   90.00
#
_symmetry.space_group_name_H-M   'P 1'
#
loop_
_entity.id
_entity.type
_entity.pdbx_description
1 polymer ?
#
loop_
_entity_poly.entity_id
_entity_poly.type
_entity_poly.pdbx_seq_one_letter_code
_entity_poly.pdbx_strand_id
1 'polypeptide(L)'
;MKKTALILVVLLAAHWAWAQSGPQYRRYNIMNKNLVSTVFTNGGVIGHPVGKGPRGAWLNDNDGYLGDVSPFVGCEIPYRVSADSIFYFHSVTYCLADHRPNRQDGIDYGVFWGFEPKAGYFNESKEGPAVALYTDPTTWPQQWPDRLNDVNDPGWKGQWNGYFGKGLSNATEETYFAMDDNEDKEFNEPEYNIWNVAFHPDSTNEARNGMGLEMKVRGLQWKQFLAQDCIFWLYEITNEGTTNYEKAIFGMLVGTYVGVTGANDSPQE
;
A
#
# COMPACT_ATOMS: atom_id res chain seq x y z
N MET A 1 -20.05 56.23 -24.76
CA MET A 1 -18.96 55.30 -24.40
C MET A 1 -19.11 54.87 -22.95
N LYS A 2 -19.70 53.69 -22.69
CA LYS A 2 -19.66 53.04 -21.38
C LYS A 2 -18.98 51.69 -21.58
N LYS A 3 -17.82 51.51 -20.95
CA LYS A 3 -17.05 50.27 -20.98
C LYS A 3 -17.67 49.32 -19.95
N THR A 4 -18.26 48.24 -20.41
CA THR A 4 -18.73 47.14 -19.55
C THR A 4 -17.52 46.23 -19.30
N ALA A 5 -17.01 46.21 -18.07
CA ALA A 5 -15.97 45.28 -17.67
C ALA A 5 -16.63 43.93 -17.35
N LEU A 6 -16.29 42.90 -18.13
CA LEU A 6 -16.68 41.52 -17.87
C LEU A 6 -15.69 40.96 -16.84
N ILE A 7 -16.14 40.77 -15.59
CA ILE A 7 -15.35 40.08 -14.57
C ILE A 7 -15.54 38.58 -14.81
N LEU A 8 -14.50 37.93 -15.31
CA LEU A 8 -14.44 36.47 -15.44
C LEU A 8 -14.07 35.90 -14.06
N VAL A 9 -15.06 35.37 -13.34
CA VAL A 9 -14.81 34.57 -12.13
C VAL A 9 -14.42 33.18 -12.59
N VAL A 10 -13.11 32.89 -12.60
CA VAL A 10 -12.60 31.53 -12.78
C VAL A 10 -12.81 30.81 -11.46
N LEU A 11 -13.86 29.99 -11.39
CA LEU A 11 -13.99 28.96 -10.37
C LEU A 11 -12.91 27.91 -10.65
N LEU A 12 -11.78 28.02 -9.96
CA LEU A 12 -10.85 26.91 -9.80
C LEU A 12 -11.58 25.84 -8.98
N ALA A 13 -12.24 24.91 -9.69
CA ALA A 13 -12.57 23.62 -9.11
C ALA A 13 -11.23 22.96 -8.78
N ALA A 14 -10.84 23.00 -7.51
CA ALA A 14 -9.85 22.07 -6.99
C ALA A 14 -10.45 20.69 -7.23
N HIS A 15 -10.05 20.05 -8.33
CA HIS A 15 -10.14 18.61 -8.41
C HIS A 15 -9.32 18.14 -7.22
N TRP A 16 -9.98 17.53 -6.26
CA TRP A 16 -9.30 16.72 -5.28
C TRP A 16 -8.49 15.74 -6.10
N ALA A 17 -7.18 15.96 -6.18
CA ALA A 17 -6.28 14.95 -6.70
C ALA A 17 -6.49 13.77 -5.78
N TRP A 18 -7.21 12.77 -6.27
CA TRP A 18 -7.26 11.45 -5.66
C TRP A 18 -5.82 11.08 -5.32
N ALA A 19 -5.60 10.56 -4.11
CA ALA A 19 -4.26 10.25 -3.66
C ALA A 19 -3.59 9.36 -4.70
N GLN A 20 -2.63 9.94 -5.43
CA GLN A 20 -1.92 9.26 -6.49
C GLN A 20 -1.13 8.12 -5.84
N SER A 21 -1.28 6.89 -6.34
CA SER A 21 -0.38 5.78 -6.01
C SER A 21 0.69 5.64 -7.09
N GLY A 22 1.74 4.90 -6.79
CA GLY A 22 2.75 4.56 -7.79
C GLY A 22 4.16 4.34 -7.26
N PRO A 23 5.06 3.88 -8.16
CA PRO A 23 6.41 3.44 -7.80
C PRO A 23 7.28 4.56 -7.19
N GLN A 24 7.04 5.82 -7.53
CA GLN A 24 7.73 6.98 -6.98
C GLN A 24 7.55 7.16 -5.46
N TYR A 25 6.49 6.58 -4.89
CA TYR A 25 6.15 6.66 -3.48
C TYR A 25 6.70 5.48 -2.66
N ARG A 26 7.34 4.51 -3.29
CA ARG A 26 7.96 3.37 -2.60
C ARG A 26 9.03 3.84 -1.62
N ARG A 27 8.86 3.44 -0.36
CA ARG A 27 9.76 3.69 0.75
C ARG A 27 9.86 2.43 1.59
N TYR A 28 10.92 2.34 2.37
CA TYR A 28 11.09 1.28 3.37
C TYR A 28 11.29 1.88 4.75
N ASN A 29 11.15 1.06 5.78
CA ASN A 29 11.65 1.34 7.12
C ASN A 29 11.91 0.03 7.88
N ILE A 30 12.38 0.12 9.12
CA ILE A 30 12.69 -1.02 9.98
C ILE A 30 11.89 -0.90 11.27
N MET A 31 11.14 -1.95 11.61
CA MET A 31 10.56 -2.11 12.94
C MET A 31 11.54 -2.90 13.81
N ASN A 32 11.98 -2.34 14.94
CA ASN A 32 12.97 -2.95 15.83
C ASN A 32 12.82 -2.53 17.31
N LYS A 33 11.58 -2.28 17.76
CA LYS A 33 11.31 -1.81 19.13
C LYS A 33 10.92 -2.93 20.09
N ASN A 34 10.91 -4.19 19.68
CA ASN A 34 10.86 -5.36 20.57
C ASN A 34 11.93 -6.40 20.19
N LEU A 35 11.79 -7.67 20.58
CA LEU A 35 12.78 -8.72 20.30
C LEU A 35 12.75 -9.21 18.85
N VAL A 36 11.78 -8.75 18.05
CA VAL A 36 11.72 -9.02 16.62
C VAL A 36 12.12 -7.76 15.84
N SER A 37 13.00 -7.93 14.87
CA SER A 37 13.42 -6.88 13.95
C SER A 37 13.05 -7.24 12.52
N THR A 38 12.42 -6.34 11.77
CA THR A 38 12.23 -6.56 10.33
C THR A 38 12.25 -5.27 9.54
N VAL A 39 12.87 -5.32 8.36
CA VAL A 39 12.64 -4.35 7.29
C VAL A 39 11.28 -4.59 6.64
N PHE A 40 10.65 -3.52 6.17
CA PHE A 40 9.39 -3.57 5.44
C PHE A 40 9.26 -2.38 4.48
N THR A 41 8.36 -2.47 3.51
CA THR A 41 8.03 -1.38 2.57
C THR A 41 6.60 -0.88 2.77
N ASN A 42 6.32 0.36 2.35
CA ASN A 42 4.95 0.87 2.23
C ASN A 42 4.20 0.29 1.01
N GLY A 43 4.85 -0.56 0.22
CA GLY A 43 4.21 -1.41 -0.78
C GLY A 43 3.67 -2.72 -0.18
N GLY A 44 3.70 -2.87 1.15
CA GLY A 44 3.06 -3.97 1.87
C GLY A 44 3.94 -5.20 2.11
N VAL A 45 5.21 -5.20 1.70
CA VAL A 45 6.10 -6.36 1.86
C VAL A 45 6.89 -6.29 3.14
N ILE A 46 6.95 -7.40 3.88
CA ILE A 46 7.76 -7.55 5.11
C ILE A 46 8.93 -8.50 4.83
N GLY A 47 10.10 -8.15 5.35
CA GLY A 47 11.37 -8.85 5.06
C GLY A 47 12.06 -8.38 3.78
N HIS A 48 11.60 -7.26 3.21
CA HIS A 48 12.16 -6.61 2.02
C HIS A 48 12.22 -5.08 2.27
N PRO A 49 13.20 -4.31 1.74
CA PRO A 49 14.22 -4.66 0.76
C PRO A 49 15.45 -5.40 1.27
N VAL A 50 15.99 -6.26 0.40
CA VAL A 50 17.29 -6.91 0.54
C VAL A 50 18.37 -5.88 0.86
N GLY A 51 19.25 -6.19 1.82
CA GLY A 51 20.34 -5.30 2.20
C GLY A 51 19.94 -4.05 3.00
N LYS A 52 18.65 -3.84 3.29
CA LYS A 52 18.16 -2.65 4.00
C LYS A 52 17.82 -2.87 5.46
N GLY A 53 17.75 -4.12 5.92
CA GLY A 53 17.58 -4.46 7.33
C GLY A 53 17.33 -5.94 7.56
N PRO A 54 17.08 -6.34 8.81
CA PRO A 54 16.82 -7.73 9.19
C PRO A 54 15.56 -8.28 8.52
N ARG A 55 15.51 -9.58 8.22
CA ARG A 55 14.34 -10.21 7.56
C ARG A 55 13.56 -11.08 8.55
N GLY A 56 12.72 -10.41 9.34
CA GLY A 56 12.01 -10.98 10.49
C GLY A 56 12.93 -11.73 11.45
N ALA A 57 13.96 -11.05 11.92
CA ALA A 57 14.94 -11.60 12.83
C ALA A 57 14.49 -11.57 14.29
N TRP A 58 14.96 -12.52 15.10
CA TRP A 58 14.61 -12.63 16.52
C TRP A 58 15.86 -12.65 17.39
N LEU A 59 15.91 -11.78 18.41
CA LEU A 59 17.05 -11.53 19.33
C LEU A 59 18.33 -10.97 18.68
N ASN A 60 18.68 -11.48 17.51
CA ASN A 60 19.88 -11.13 16.75
C ASN A 60 19.47 -10.80 15.32
N ASP A 61 19.88 -9.64 14.83
CA ASP A 61 19.53 -9.15 13.49
C ASP A 61 20.01 -10.06 12.34
N ASN A 62 20.96 -10.97 12.61
CA ASN A 62 21.46 -11.96 11.65
C ASN A 62 20.67 -13.29 11.66
N ASP A 63 19.74 -13.48 12.59
CA ASP A 63 18.95 -14.72 12.67
C ASP A 63 17.66 -14.53 11.86
N GLY A 64 17.74 -14.61 10.52
CA GLY A 64 16.58 -14.42 9.64
C GLY A 64 15.61 -15.61 9.65
N TYR A 65 14.31 -15.32 9.59
CA TYR A 65 13.25 -16.36 9.59
C TYR A 65 12.25 -16.26 8.44
N LEU A 66 12.10 -15.08 7.84
CA LEU A 66 11.12 -14.82 6.78
C LEU A 66 11.69 -13.88 5.73
N GLY A 67 11.09 -13.91 4.55
CA GLY A 67 11.30 -12.95 3.49
C GLY A 67 10.02 -12.87 2.65
N ASP A 68 9.88 -11.81 1.85
CA ASP A 68 8.79 -11.65 0.89
C ASP A 68 7.38 -11.91 1.43
N VAL A 69 7.12 -11.58 2.70
CA VAL A 69 5.76 -11.70 3.24
C VAL A 69 4.92 -10.64 2.55
N SER A 70 4.09 -11.08 1.62
CA SER A 70 3.39 -10.23 0.65
C SER A 70 1.90 -10.56 0.69
N PRO A 71 1.04 -9.64 1.15
CA PRO A 71 -0.39 -9.84 1.06
C PRO A 71 -0.85 -9.80 -0.41
N PHE A 72 -1.94 -10.50 -0.68
CA PHE A 72 -2.64 -10.46 -1.96
C PHE A 72 -4.15 -10.51 -1.74
N VAL A 73 -4.88 -9.92 -2.67
CA VAL A 73 -6.34 -9.97 -2.71
C VAL A 73 -6.76 -10.51 -4.06
N GLY A 74 -7.63 -11.52 -4.06
CA GLY A 74 -8.21 -12.07 -5.28
C GLY A 74 -9.72 -11.88 -5.29
N CYS A 75 -10.29 -11.51 -6.42
CA CYS A 75 -11.74 -11.35 -6.59
C CYS A 75 -12.23 -12.11 -7.81
N GLU A 76 -13.44 -12.68 -7.72
CA GLU A 76 -14.23 -13.06 -8.89
C GLU A 76 -14.99 -11.81 -9.37
N ILE A 77 -14.72 -11.39 -10.61
CA ILE A 77 -15.19 -10.13 -11.17
C ILE A 77 -16.34 -10.40 -12.15
N PRO A 78 -17.53 -9.82 -11.92
CA PRO A 78 -18.64 -9.90 -12.86
C PRO A 78 -18.43 -8.92 -14.03
N TYR A 79 -18.34 -9.45 -15.25
CA TYR A 79 -18.27 -8.67 -16.48
C TYR A 79 -19.54 -8.84 -17.32
N ARG A 80 -20.24 -7.73 -17.57
CA ARG A 80 -21.49 -7.76 -18.35
C ARG A 80 -21.18 -7.83 -19.84
N VAL A 81 -21.50 -8.97 -20.47
CA VAL A 81 -21.32 -9.18 -21.92
C VAL A 81 -22.56 -8.74 -22.70
N SER A 82 -23.75 -8.88 -22.10
CA SER A 82 -25.02 -8.40 -22.67
C SER A 82 -26.04 -8.12 -21.55
N ALA A 83 -27.27 -7.75 -21.91
CA ALA A 83 -28.34 -7.48 -20.94
C ALA A 83 -28.60 -8.68 -20.00
N ASP A 84 -28.50 -9.90 -20.52
CA ASP A 84 -28.88 -11.13 -19.80
C ASP A 84 -27.69 -12.07 -19.53
N SER A 85 -26.46 -11.65 -19.85
CA SER A 85 -25.26 -12.49 -19.72
C SER A 85 -24.14 -11.79 -18.96
N ILE A 86 -23.65 -12.45 -17.91
CA ILE A 86 -22.47 -12.06 -17.14
C ILE A 86 -21.42 -13.15 -17.33
N PHE A 87 -20.23 -12.73 -17.73
CA PHE A 87 -19.01 -13.53 -17.71
C PHE A 87 -18.27 -13.23 -16.40
N TYR A 88 -17.78 -14.27 -15.72
CA TYR A 88 -16.99 -14.12 -14.50
C TYR A 88 -15.54 -14.47 -14.80
N PHE A 89 -14.64 -13.55 -14.49
CA PHE A 89 -13.20 -13.78 -14.53
C PHE A 89 -12.58 -13.55 -13.15
N HIS A 90 -11.32 -13.92 -12.98
CA HIS A 90 -10.63 -13.80 -11.68
C HIS A 90 -9.40 -12.93 -11.86
N SER A 91 -9.22 -11.98 -10.94
CA SER A 91 -8.02 -11.15 -10.83
C SER A 91 -7.42 -11.35 -9.43
N VAL A 92 -6.10 -11.27 -9.34
CA VAL A 92 -5.37 -11.27 -8.07
C VAL A 92 -4.36 -10.13 -8.11
N THR A 93 -4.57 -9.15 -7.23
CA THR A 93 -3.60 -8.07 -7.02
C THR A 93 -2.72 -8.40 -5.81
N TYR A 94 -1.44 -8.01 -5.87
CA TYR A 94 -0.44 -8.40 -4.90
C TYR A 94 0.62 -7.32 -4.70
N CYS A 95 1.47 -7.49 -3.68
CA CYS A 95 2.56 -6.57 -3.37
C CYS A 95 3.87 -6.96 -4.06
N LEU A 96 4.64 -5.98 -4.55
CA LEU A 96 5.93 -6.23 -5.20
C LEU A 96 7.04 -6.53 -4.19
N ALA A 97 7.56 -7.76 -4.21
CA ALA A 97 8.86 -8.10 -3.65
C ALA A 97 9.98 -7.76 -4.65
N ASP A 98 10.98 -6.98 -4.24
CA ASP A 98 11.99 -6.34 -5.13
C ASP A 98 13.07 -7.32 -5.65
N HIS A 99 12.89 -8.63 -5.47
CA HIS A 99 13.62 -9.66 -6.22
C HIS A 99 13.19 -9.79 -7.69
N ARG A 100 12.15 -9.05 -8.13
CA ARG A 100 11.55 -9.21 -9.47
C ARG A 100 11.40 -7.92 -10.27
N PRO A 101 12.41 -7.04 -10.37
CA PRO A 101 12.32 -5.80 -11.15
C PRO A 101 12.10 -6.04 -12.66
N ASN A 102 12.31 -7.28 -13.13
CA ASN A 102 12.16 -7.69 -14.52
C ASN A 102 10.91 -8.54 -14.81
N ARG A 103 9.95 -8.64 -13.87
CA ARG A 103 8.64 -9.19 -14.25
C ARG A 103 7.94 -8.15 -15.14
N GLN A 104 7.84 -8.50 -16.42
CA GLN A 104 7.08 -7.79 -17.43
C GLN A 104 5.59 -8.12 -17.21
N ASP A 105 5.04 -7.67 -16.10
CA ASP A 105 3.61 -7.82 -15.81
C ASP A 105 2.89 -6.66 -16.51
N GLY A 106 2.79 -6.74 -17.85
CA GLY A 106 2.10 -5.76 -18.68
C GLY A 106 2.77 -5.45 -20.01
N ILE A 107 2.00 -4.85 -20.92
CA ILE A 107 2.44 -4.48 -22.29
C ILE A 107 3.38 -3.25 -22.29
N ASP A 108 3.45 -2.53 -21.16
CA ASP A 108 4.16 -1.25 -21.01
C ASP A 108 5.61 -1.37 -20.48
N TYR A 109 6.25 -2.54 -20.59
CA TYR A 109 7.68 -2.74 -20.30
C TYR A 109 8.17 -2.20 -18.94
N GLY A 110 7.86 -2.91 -17.85
CA GLY A 110 8.54 -2.71 -16.56
C GLY A 110 7.81 -1.86 -15.52
N VAL A 111 6.53 -1.55 -15.76
CA VAL A 111 5.63 -1.06 -14.71
C VAL A 111 5.04 -2.28 -13.99
N PHE A 112 5.03 -2.24 -12.66
CA PHE A 112 4.40 -3.27 -11.84
C PHE A 112 2.90 -3.04 -11.80
N TRP A 113 2.11 -4.05 -12.13
CA TRP A 113 0.65 -4.04 -11.99
C TRP A 113 0.27 -4.78 -10.70
N GLY A 114 -0.10 -4.00 -9.68
CA GLY A 114 -0.44 -4.51 -8.36
C GLY A 114 -0.60 -3.37 -7.34
N PHE A 115 -0.46 -3.69 -6.05
CA PHE A 115 -0.51 -2.68 -5.00
C PHE A 115 0.70 -1.74 -5.04
N GLU A 116 0.43 -0.45 -5.13
CA GLU A 116 1.43 0.62 -5.04
C GLU A 116 1.12 1.59 -3.89
N PRO A 117 2.15 2.14 -3.22
CA PRO A 117 1.95 3.05 -2.10
C PRO A 117 1.24 4.34 -2.53
N LYS A 118 0.33 4.81 -1.67
CA LYS A 118 -0.35 6.10 -1.86
C LYS A 118 0.54 7.25 -1.40
N ALA A 119 0.50 8.35 -2.15
CA ALA A 119 1.14 9.60 -1.81
C ALA A 119 0.65 10.15 -0.45
N GLY A 120 1.49 10.98 0.19
CA GLY A 120 1.08 11.71 1.40
C GLY A 120 0.97 10.90 2.69
N TYR A 121 1.31 9.61 2.72
CA TYR A 121 1.37 8.80 3.96
C TYR A 121 2.77 8.76 4.62
N PHE A 122 3.72 9.54 4.11
CA PHE A 122 5.07 9.64 4.64
C PHE A 122 5.64 11.04 4.40
N ASN A 123 6.77 11.35 5.05
CA ASN A 123 7.48 12.59 4.77
C ASN A 123 8.21 12.54 3.42
N GLU A 124 7.62 13.14 2.39
CA GLU A 124 8.19 13.14 1.03
C GLU A 124 9.53 13.88 0.92
N SER A 125 9.85 14.79 1.85
CA SER A 125 11.16 15.47 1.85
C SER A 125 12.28 14.65 2.52
N LYS A 126 11.95 13.50 3.12
CA LYS A 126 12.94 12.66 3.80
C LYS A 126 13.52 11.65 2.82
N GLU A 127 14.84 11.72 2.65
CA GLU A 127 15.62 10.69 1.95
C GLU A 127 15.86 9.47 2.86
N GLY A 128 15.95 8.28 2.26
CA GLY A 128 16.24 7.04 2.99
C GLY A 128 15.00 6.36 3.60
N PRO A 129 15.12 5.68 4.77
CA PRO A 129 14.00 5.03 5.44
C PRO A 129 12.96 6.08 5.86
N ALA A 130 11.78 6.03 5.26
CA ALA A 130 10.80 7.11 5.36
C ALA A 130 9.37 6.65 5.60
N VAL A 131 9.08 5.34 5.58
CA VAL A 131 7.72 4.89 5.96
C VAL A 131 7.45 5.31 7.40
N ALA A 132 6.27 5.86 7.66
CA ALA A 132 5.99 6.56 8.90
C ALA A 132 6.06 5.62 10.12
N LEU A 133 6.88 5.98 11.12
CA LEU A 133 6.99 5.30 12.40
C LEU A 133 6.58 6.25 13.53
N TYR A 134 5.79 5.78 14.49
CA TYR A 134 5.38 6.56 15.65
C TYR A 134 6.58 7.14 16.41
N THR A 135 7.66 6.38 16.60
CA THR A 135 8.82 6.87 17.35
C THR A 135 9.73 7.83 16.57
N ASP A 136 9.47 8.05 15.28
CA ASP A 136 10.22 8.99 14.44
C ASP A 136 9.29 9.98 13.72
N PRO A 137 8.91 11.09 14.37
CA PRO A 137 8.07 12.14 13.76
C PRO A 137 8.63 12.75 12.48
N THR A 138 9.93 12.59 12.21
CA THR A 138 10.52 13.08 10.96
C THR A 138 10.10 12.27 9.73
N THR A 139 9.51 11.09 9.94
CA THR A 139 8.96 10.22 8.88
C THR A 139 7.49 10.50 8.57
N TRP A 140 6.81 11.31 9.38
CA TRP A 140 5.38 11.56 9.23
C TRP A 140 5.12 12.55 8.08
N PRO A 141 4.01 12.38 7.35
CA PRO A 141 3.58 13.40 6.41
C PRO A 141 3.22 14.70 7.15
N GLN A 142 3.16 15.82 6.43
CA GLN A 142 2.71 17.09 7.02
C GLN A 142 1.26 17.00 7.53
N GLN A 143 0.42 16.24 6.82
CA GLN A 143 -0.98 15.97 7.13
C GLN A 143 -1.32 14.56 6.65
N TRP A 144 -2.15 13.85 7.40
CA TRP A 144 -2.62 12.51 7.05
C TRP A 144 -3.81 12.58 6.07
N PRO A 145 -3.70 11.99 4.87
CA PRO A 145 -4.73 12.11 3.83
C PRO A 145 -6.11 11.62 4.28
N ASP A 146 -6.16 10.50 5.00
CA ASP A 146 -7.38 9.88 5.55
C ASP A 146 -7.99 10.62 6.76
N ARG A 147 -7.39 11.75 7.16
CA ARG A 147 -7.86 12.61 8.26
C ARG A 147 -8.18 14.03 7.81
N LEU A 148 -8.06 14.35 6.52
CA LEU A 148 -8.34 15.70 6.00
C LEU A 148 -9.77 16.18 6.28
N ASN A 149 -10.73 15.26 6.43
CA ASN A 149 -12.12 15.57 6.73
C ASN A 149 -12.44 15.70 8.23
N ASP A 150 -11.44 15.57 9.11
CA ASP A 150 -11.65 15.82 10.54
C ASP A 150 -12.12 17.26 10.77
N VAL A 151 -13.24 17.43 11.50
CA VAL A 151 -13.90 18.73 11.67
C VAL A 151 -13.08 19.70 12.52
N ASN A 152 -12.32 19.17 13.49
CA ASN A 152 -11.63 19.98 14.49
C ASN A 152 -10.14 20.18 14.17
N ASP A 153 -9.51 19.19 13.52
CA ASP A 153 -8.11 19.28 13.08
C ASP A 153 -7.88 18.52 11.76
N PRO A 154 -8.24 19.12 10.62
CA PRO A 154 -8.03 18.55 9.29
C PRO A 154 -6.60 18.03 9.08
N GLY A 155 -6.51 16.73 8.79
CA GLY A 155 -5.26 16.05 8.49
C GLY A 155 -4.41 15.73 9.71
N TRP A 156 -4.91 15.96 10.93
CA TRP A 156 -4.20 15.68 12.19
C TRP A 156 -2.75 16.20 12.16
N LYS A 157 -2.58 17.48 11.83
CA LYS A 157 -1.27 18.07 11.51
C LYS A 157 -0.30 17.93 12.69
N GLY A 158 0.85 17.32 12.44
CA GLY A 158 1.90 17.11 13.46
C GLY A 158 1.49 16.15 14.59
N GLN A 159 0.40 15.39 14.41
CA GLN A 159 -0.07 14.38 15.34
C GLN A 159 0.04 13.00 14.70
N TRP A 160 0.32 11.97 15.49
CA TRP A 160 0.36 10.60 14.99
C TRP A 160 -1.04 10.13 14.55
N ASN A 161 -1.15 9.49 13.38
CA ASN A 161 -2.37 8.79 13.00
C ASN A 161 -2.42 7.42 13.66
N GLY A 162 -2.64 7.43 14.97
CA GLY A 162 -2.62 6.24 15.80
C GLY A 162 -3.87 5.38 15.69
N TYR A 163 -3.70 4.06 15.75
CA TYR A 163 -4.80 3.11 15.81
C TYR A 163 -5.77 3.37 16.97
N PHE A 164 -5.25 3.88 18.09
CA PHE A 164 -6.01 4.19 19.30
C PHE A 164 -6.55 5.62 19.34
N GLY A 165 -6.34 6.39 18.28
CA GLY A 165 -6.77 7.78 18.16
C GLY A 165 -5.62 8.75 17.89
N LYS A 166 -6.01 10.00 17.68
CA LYS A 166 -5.12 11.11 17.32
C LYS A 166 -4.02 11.34 18.35
N GLY A 167 -2.76 11.23 17.92
CA GLY A 167 -1.59 11.44 18.77
C GLY A 167 -1.36 10.35 19.80
N LEU A 168 -2.10 9.23 19.75
CA LEU A 168 -2.01 8.15 20.72
C LEU A 168 -1.36 6.92 20.09
N SER A 169 -0.43 6.30 20.80
CA SER A 169 -0.02 4.92 20.52
C SER A 169 0.12 4.15 21.84
N ASN A 170 -0.56 3.01 21.93
CA ASN A 170 -0.37 2.08 23.05
C ASN A 170 0.75 1.07 22.76
N ALA A 171 1.25 1.03 21.51
CA ALA A 171 2.37 0.21 21.12
C ALA A 171 3.68 0.93 21.43
N THR A 172 4.76 0.17 21.60
CA THR A 172 6.11 0.73 21.68
C THR A 172 6.53 1.30 20.32
N GLU A 173 6.11 0.65 19.24
CA GLU A 173 6.23 1.17 17.88
C GLU A 173 4.96 0.89 17.11
N GLU A 174 4.63 1.82 16.23
CA GLU A 174 3.55 1.66 15.26
C GLU A 174 4.01 2.21 13.91
N THR A 175 3.74 1.48 12.84
CA THR A 175 3.84 1.99 11.47
C THR A 175 2.45 2.15 10.87
N TYR A 176 2.28 3.12 9.98
CA TYR A 176 1.05 3.30 9.23
C TYR A 176 1.33 3.78 7.81
N PHE A 177 0.72 3.12 6.84
CA PHE A 177 0.75 3.50 5.44
C PHE A 177 -0.49 2.97 4.70
N ALA A 178 -0.73 3.48 3.49
CA ALA A 178 -1.77 3.00 2.61
C ALA A 178 -1.20 2.73 1.21
N MET A 179 -1.81 1.78 0.52
CA MET A 179 -1.54 1.42 -0.87
C MET A 179 -2.87 1.14 -1.58
N ASP A 180 -2.88 1.24 -2.91
CA ASP A 180 -4.03 0.83 -3.72
C ASP A 180 -3.55 0.14 -5.00
N ASP A 181 -4.49 -0.51 -5.70
CA ASP A 181 -4.22 -1.26 -6.93
C ASP A 181 -4.45 -0.44 -8.21
N ASN A 182 -4.46 0.90 -8.13
CA ASN A 182 -4.80 1.75 -9.27
C ASN A 182 -3.73 1.76 -10.38
N GLU A 183 -2.52 1.26 -10.11
CA GLU A 183 -1.49 1.01 -11.13
C GLU A 183 -1.66 -0.34 -11.82
N ASP A 184 -2.54 -1.21 -11.32
CA ASP A 184 -2.90 -2.46 -11.99
C ASP A 184 -3.83 -2.19 -13.16
N LYS A 185 -3.33 -2.43 -14.38
CA LYS A 185 -4.08 -2.19 -15.62
C LYS A 185 -4.50 -3.48 -16.31
N GLU A 186 -4.28 -4.65 -15.70
CA GLU A 186 -4.39 -5.96 -16.37
C GLU A 186 -5.70 -6.13 -17.13
N PHE A 187 -6.81 -5.68 -16.54
CA PHE A 187 -8.16 -5.86 -17.10
C PHE A 187 -8.84 -4.59 -17.58
N ASN A 188 -8.16 -3.44 -17.54
CA ASN A 188 -8.80 -2.16 -17.88
C ASN A 188 -9.00 -1.99 -19.39
N GLU A 189 -8.12 -2.53 -20.22
CA GLU A 189 -8.24 -2.48 -21.68
C GLU A 189 -8.31 -3.88 -22.30
N PRO A 190 -9.12 -4.10 -23.36
CA PRO A 190 -9.25 -5.41 -24.00
C PRO A 190 -7.93 -5.99 -24.48
N GLU A 191 -7.00 -5.14 -24.94
CA GLU A 191 -5.72 -5.56 -25.48
C GLU A 191 -4.76 -6.07 -24.40
N TYR A 192 -5.00 -5.75 -23.12
CA TYR A 192 -4.10 -6.10 -22.01
C TYR A 192 -4.33 -7.51 -21.45
N ASN A 193 -5.44 -8.17 -21.80
CA ASN A 193 -5.80 -9.46 -21.23
C ASN A 193 -6.30 -10.47 -22.26
N ILE A 194 -6.19 -11.74 -21.89
CA ILE A 194 -6.59 -12.89 -22.72
C ILE A 194 -8.11 -13.03 -22.90
N TRP A 195 -8.91 -12.29 -22.12
CA TRP A 195 -10.36 -12.36 -22.13
C TRP A 195 -11.01 -11.26 -22.98
N ASN A 196 -10.22 -10.31 -23.51
CA ASN A 196 -10.69 -9.17 -24.29
C ASN A 196 -11.79 -8.38 -23.55
N VAL A 197 -11.62 -8.19 -22.24
CA VAL A 197 -12.51 -7.40 -21.39
C VAL A 197 -11.94 -6.01 -21.14
N ALA A 198 -12.84 -5.01 -21.04
CA ALA A 198 -12.53 -3.66 -20.58
C ALA A 198 -13.27 -3.41 -19.26
N PHE A 199 -12.62 -3.69 -18.15
CA PHE A 199 -13.20 -3.62 -16.82
C PHE A 199 -12.77 -2.35 -16.08
N HIS A 200 -13.74 -1.55 -15.64
CA HIS A 200 -13.51 -0.42 -14.72
C HIS A 200 -14.29 -0.65 -13.42
N PRO A 201 -13.63 -0.63 -12.25
CA PRO A 201 -14.26 -0.98 -10.97
C PRO A 201 -15.25 0.07 -10.47
N ASP A 202 -15.19 1.31 -10.96
CA ASP A 202 -15.96 2.46 -10.48
C ASP A 202 -16.71 3.17 -11.62
N SER A 203 -18.02 2.95 -11.69
CA SER A 203 -18.93 3.58 -12.66
C SER A 203 -19.09 5.09 -12.46
N THR A 204 -18.62 5.65 -11.34
CA THR A 204 -18.59 7.10 -11.09
C THR A 204 -17.24 7.72 -11.42
N ASN A 205 -16.21 6.90 -11.66
CA ASN A 205 -14.86 7.32 -12.00
C ASN A 205 -14.15 6.27 -12.87
N GLU A 206 -14.35 6.37 -14.18
CA GLU A 206 -13.74 5.47 -15.19
C GLU A 206 -12.20 5.56 -15.22
N ALA A 207 -11.58 6.58 -14.61
CA ALA A 207 -10.13 6.69 -14.52
C ALA A 207 -9.51 5.80 -13.43
N ARG A 208 -10.34 5.17 -12.58
CA ARG A 208 -9.88 4.20 -11.59
C ARG A 208 -9.60 2.86 -12.26
N ASN A 209 -8.42 2.30 -12.01
CA ASN A 209 -7.99 1.02 -12.56
C ASN A 209 -8.03 -0.11 -11.52
N GLY A 210 -7.56 -1.30 -11.91
CA GLY A 210 -7.47 -2.47 -11.06
C GLY A 210 -8.85 -2.97 -10.63
N MET A 211 -8.94 -3.42 -9.38
CA MET A 211 -10.18 -3.79 -8.70
C MET A 211 -10.71 -2.65 -7.81
N GLY A 212 -10.05 -1.49 -7.79
CA GLY A 212 -10.47 -0.34 -6.99
C GLY A 212 -10.33 -0.57 -5.48
N LEU A 213 -9.31 -1.32 -5.09
CA LEU A 213 -9.04 -1.70 -3.70
C LEU A 213 -8.01 -0.78 -3.07
N GLU A 214 -8.33 -0.26 -1.89
CA GLU A 214 -7.36 0.36 -0.99
C GLU A 214 -7.01 -0.62 0.14
N MET A 215 -5.73 -0.70 0.49
CA MET A 215 -5.26 -1.40 1.67
C MET A 215 -4.51 -0.44 2.60
N LYS A 216 -5.05 -0.24 3.81
CA LYS A 216 -4.38 0.45 4.91
C LYS A 216 -3.70 -0.58 5.80
N VAL A 217 -2.42 -0.35 6.08
CA VAL A 217 -1.58 -1.30 6.79
C VAL A 217 -1.00 -0.68 8.05
N ARG A 218 -1.03 -1.45 9.14
CA ARG A 218 -0.34 -1.10 10.40
C ARG A 218 0.51 -2.26 10.86
N GLY A 219 1.68 -1.93 11.39
CA GLY A 219 2.54 -2.85 12.13
C GLY A 219 2.69 -2.34 13.56
N LEU A 220 2.53 -3.21 14.55
CA LEU A 220 2.55 -2.86 15.97
C LEU A 220 3.54 -3.74 16.74
N GLN A 221 4.39 -3.11 17.56
CA GLN A 221 5.33 -3.81 18.46
C GLN A 221 5.13 -3.35 19.91
N TRP A 222 5.24 -4.29 20.84
CA TRP A 222 5.26 -4.01 22.27
C TRP A 222 6.52 -4.60 22.91
N LYS A 223 7.14 -3.86 23.85
CA LYS A 223 8.17 -4.39 24.76
C LYS A 223 7.61 -5.21 25.93
N GLN A 224 6.29 -5.28 26.05
CA GLN A 224 5.65 -6.06 27.11
C GLN A 224 5.98 -7.54 26.93
N PHE A 225 6.27 -8.25 28.03
CA PHE A 225 6.73 -9.64 28.01
C PHE A 225 5.79 -10.59 27.23
N LEU A 226 4.49 -10.32 27.24
CA LEU A 226 3.49 -11.15 26.54
C LEU A 226 3.47 -10.95 25.01
N ALA A 227 4.15 -9.93 24.47
CA ALA A 227 4.07 -9.51 23.07
C ALA A 227 5.42 -9.07 22.47
N GLN A 228 6.52 -9.25 23.20
CA GLN A 228 7.84 -8.81 22.77
C GLN A 228 8.47 -9.68 21.67
N ASP A 229 7.92 -10.87 21.44
CA ASP A 229 8.40 -11.86 20.47
C ASP A 229 7.57 -11.90 19.17
N CYS A 230 6.75 -10.87 18.91
CA CYS A 230 5.95 -10.80 17.70
C CYS A 230 5.76 -9.37 17.20
N ILE A 231 5.41 -9.25 15.92
CA ILE A 231 4.91 -8.02 15.31
C ILE A 231 3.49 -8.30 14.85
N PHE A 232 2.55 -7.43 15.20
CA PHE A 232 1.17 -7.55 14.74
C PHE A 232 0.98 -6.71 13.49
N TRP A 233 0.65 -7.35 12.38
CA TRP A 233 0.31 -6.67 11.13
C TRP A 233 -1.20 -6.68 10.92
N LEU A 234 -1.78 -5.50 10.75
CA LEU A 234 -3.20 -5.29 10.52
C LEU A 234 -3.38 -4.76 9.10
N TYR A 235 -4.31 -5.38 8.37
CA TYR A 235 -4.66 -5.02 6.99
C TYR A 235 -6.14 -4.68 6.94
N GLU A 236 -6.45 -3.43 6.62
CA GLU A 236 -7.82 -2.96 6.36
C GLU A 236 -7.99 -2.78 4.85
N ILE A 237 -8.83 -3.61 4.24
CA ILE A 237 -9.04 -3.65 2.79
C ILE A 237 -10.42 -3.08 2.50
N THR A 238 -10.45 -2.03 1.67
CA THR A 238 -11.67 -1.31 1.31
C THR A 238 -11.85 -1.35 -0.20
N ASN A 239 -13.05 -1.70 -0.65
CA ASN A 239 -13.47 -1.47 -2.03
C ASN A 239 -13.90 0.00 -2.15
N GLU A 240 -13.12 0.80 -2.85
CA GLU A 240 -13.42 2.21 -3.14
C GLU A 240 -14.23 2.40 -4.43
N GLY A 241 -14.46 1.32 -5.19
CA GLY A 241 -15.25 1.33 -6.41
C GLY A 241 -16.75 1.09 -6.18
N THR A 242 -17.48 0.97 -7.29
CA THR A 242 -18.92 0.67 -7.28
C THR A 242 -19.25 -0.77 -7.66
N THR A 243 -18.26 -1.53 -8.14
CA THR A 243 -18.43 -2.94 -8.48
C THR A 243 -18.47 -3.78 -7.21
N ASN A 244 -19.51 -4.59 -7.05
CA ASN A 244 -19.63 -5.52 -5.92
C ASN A 244 -18.90 -6.83 -6.24
N TYR A 245 -17.97 -7.22 -5.36
CA TYR A 245 -17.29 -8.51 -5.42
C TYR A 245 -17.96 -9.49 -4.44
N GLU A 246 -18.73 -10.45 -4.97
CA GLU A 246 -19.42 -11.45 -4.13
C GLU A 246 -18.47 -12.52 -3.59
N LYS A 247 -17.37 -12.77 -4.30
CA LYS A 247 -16.31 -13.70 -3.87
C LYS A 247 -14.98 -12.97 -3.88
N ALA A 248 -14.38 -12.88 -2.70
CA ALA A 248 -13.05 -12.35 -2.51
C ALA A 248 -12.25 -13.27 -1.58
N ILE A 249 -10.95 -13.31 -1.80
CA ILE A 249 -9.98 -13.97 -0.94
C ILE A 249 -8.92 -12.95 -0.51
N PHE A 250 -8.50 -13.04 0.74
CA PHE A 250 -7.30 -12.39 1.24
C PHE A 250 -6.33 -13.46 1.67
N GLY A 251 -5.08 -13.32 1.25
CA GLY A 251 -4.02 -14.25 1.60
C GLY A 251 -2.67 -13.56 1.70
N MET A 252 -1.67 -14.32 2.12
CA MET A 252 -0.28 -13.88 2.16
C MET A 252 0.59 -14.95 1.52
N LEU A 253 1.48 -14.53 0.63
CA LEU A 253 2.62 -15.32 0.23
C LEU A 253 3.73 -15.08 1.23
N VAL A 254 4.37 -16.15 1.72
CA VAL A 254 5.48 -16.06 2.68
C VAL A 254 6.67 -16.79 2.09
N GLY A 255 7.75 -16.06 1.85
CA GLY A 255 9.06 -16.64 1.63
C GLY A 255 9.59 -17.18 2.96
N THR A 256 9.65 -18.49 3.11
CA THR A 256 10.25 -19.10 4.30
C THR A 256 11.77 -19.08 4.15
N TYR A 257 12.43 -18.17 4.86
CA TYR A 257 13.89 -17.97 4.85
C TYR A 257 14.47 -18.30 6.23
N VAL A 258 14.14 -19.49 6.74
CA VAL A 258 14.56 -19.91 8.09
C VAL A 258 16.05 -20.21 8.11
N GLY A 259 16.78 -19.52 8.98
CA GLY A 259 18.21 -19.73 9.18
C GLY A 259 19.10 -18.95 8.22
N VAL A 260 18.54 -18.05 7.42
CA VAL A 260 19.32 -17.13 6.59
C VAL A 260 20.15 -16.24 7.50
N THR A 261 21.47 -16.28 7.28
CA THR A 261 22.41 -15.41 7.96
C THR A 261 22.99 -14.42 6.97
N GLY A 262 22.56 -13.16 7.04
CA GLY A 262 23.11 -12.11 6.19
C GLY A 262 22.05 -11.23 5.55
N ALA A 263 22.51 -10.42 4.61
CA ALA A 263 21.71 -9.37 3.98
C ALA A 263 21.59 -9.53 2.46
N ASN A 264 22.14 -10.61 1.88
CA ASN A 264 22.15 -10.84 0.43
C ASN A 264 21.34 -12.09 0.05
N ASP A 265 20.95 -12.23 -1.22
CA ASP A 265 20.17 -13.39 -1.71
C ASP A 265 21.05 -14.47 -2.35
N SER A 266 22.30 -14.62 -1.87
CA SER A 266 23.16 -15.63 -2.47
C SER A 266 22.62 -17.03 -2.18
N PRO A 267 22.70 -17.97 -3.13
CA PRO A 267 22.25 -19.36 -2.92
C PRO A 267 23.00 -20.12 -1.82
N GLN A 268 23.96 -19.48 -1.14
CA GLN A 268 24.79 -20.05 -0.09
C GLN A 268 24.36 -19.62 1.33
N GLU A 269 23.33 -18.77 1.47
CA GLU A 269 22.72 -18.41 2.76
C GLU A 269 21.56 -19.34 3.15
#